data_AF-A0A2M6Y4H1-F1
#
_entry.id   AF-A0A2M6Y4H1-F1
#
_cell.length_a   1.000
_cell.length_b   1.000
_cell.length_c   1.000
_cell.angle_alpha   90.00
_cell.angle_beta   90.00
_cell.angle_gamma   90.00
#
_symmetry.space_group_name_H-M   'P 1'
#
loop_
_entity.id
_entity.type
_entity.pdbx_description
1 polymer ?
#
loop_
_entity_poly.entity_id
_entity_poly.type
_entity_poly.pdbx_seq_one_letter_code
_entity_poly.pdbx_strand_id
1 'polypeptide(L)'
;MKKNLLLFSCLALLTACAGTRKEISLTSEPSIERAFDIISGTSQGKQLVKYLYKHPVRFEFSNTPGMCHKFALKKGLIFLPLEMKSSDLVLALAAARAAYIYRLYTETGLGEIISEEEELAALFQARLALEVNVVEKDFKKADAAAAIRSDFCTYIMESSKYAMAQARREALTRNEDCQRPLETLENQRIWLEKIRKSMDNDNFHQLLYDRDMQRVRRGSMPISEAMKNDARVRALPVYETYRYQRTFYDDQKAIFSAFGKIYRREASADEAWRRRNREALDRARGEFSTCGLPGLEAQ
;
A
#
# COMPACT_ATOMS: atom_id res chain seq x y z
N MET A 1 -33.47 -53.12 12.67
CA MET A 1 -32.91 -51.96 13.41
C MET A 1 -31.44 -51.61 13.09
N LYS A 2 -30.74 -52.28 12.16
CA LYS A 2 -29.33 -51.98 11.81
C LYS A 2 -29.12 -50.96 10.67
N LYS A 3 -30.16 -50.63 9.88
CA LYS A 3 -30.05 -49.68 8.75
C LYS A 3 -30.04 -48.20 9.18
N ASN A 4 -30.60 -47.86 10.34
CA ASN A 4 -30.67 -46.48 10.82
C ASN A 4 -29.35 -46.02 11.49
N LEU A 5 -28.48 -46.96 11.88
CA LEU A 5 -27.17 -46.63 12.47
C LEU A 5 -26.14 -46.16 11.43
N LEU A 6 -26.23 -46.67 10.19
CA LEU A 6 -25.31 -46.29 9.10
C LEU A 6 -25.58 -44.87 8.57
N LEU A 7 -26.83 -44.41 8.63
CA LEU A 7 -27.21 -43.05 8.23
C LEU A 7 -26.69 -41.98 9.20
N PHE A 8 -26.65 -42.29 10.50
CA PHE A 8 -26.11 -41.36 11.51
C PHE A 8 -24.60 -41.18 11.41
N SER A 9 -23.85 -42.24 11.05
CA SER A 9 -22.40 -42.15 10.85
C SER A 9 -21.98 -41.31 9.63
N CYS A 10 -22.76 -41.33 8.54
CA CYS A 10 -22.48 -40.47 7.38
C CYS A 10 -22.82 -39.00 7.63
N LEU A 11 -23.84 -38.70 8.44
CA LEU A 11 -24.19 -37.33 8.84
C LEU A 11 -23.15 -36.71 9.80
N ALA A 12 -22.58 -37.50 10.72
CA ALA A 12 -21.54 -37.03 11.63
C ALA A 12 -20.19 -36.72 10.93
N LEU A 13 -19.86 -37.45 9.87
CA LEU A 13 -18.65 -37.18 9.06
C LEU A 13 -18.78 -35.92 8.21
N LEU A 14 -19.98 -35.53 7.77
CA LEU A 14 -20.21 -34.27 7.05
C LEU A 14 -20.16 -33.05 7.97
N THR A 15 -20.53 -33.18 9.25
CA THR A 15 -20.39 -32.09 10.24
C THR A 15 -18.96 -31.88 10.72
N ALA A 16 -18.08 -32.90 10.62
CA ALA A 16 -16.67 -32.76 10.98
C ALA A 16 -15.83 -31.99 9.93
N CYS A 17 -16.34 -31.83 8.70
CA CYS A 17 -15.76 -30.95 7.68
C CYS A 17 -16.22 -29.49 7.79
N ALA A 18 -17.16 -29.16 8.68
CA ALA A 18 -17.43 -27.78 9.10
C ALA A 18 -16.43 -27.33 10.16
N GLY A 19 -15.15 -27.68 9.96
CA GLY A 19 -14.04 -27.22 10.78
C GLY A 19 -14.11 -25.71 10.90
N THR A 20 -14.02 -25.24 12.13
CA THR A 20 -13.95 -23.85 12.56
C THR A 20 -13.03 -23.06 11.62
N ARG A 21 -13.61 -22.43 10.59
CA ARG A 21 -12.92 -21.38 9.86
C ARG A 21 -12.63 -20.31 10.90
N LYS A 22 -11.37 -20.21 11.32
CA LYS A 22 -10.89 -19.09 12.11
C LYS A 22 -11.39 -17.85 11.40
N GLU A 23 -12.28 -17.10 12.05
CA GLU A 23 -12.83 -15.89 11.50
C GLU A 23 -11.63 -14.96 11.25
N ILE A 24 -11.34 -14.72 9.97
CA ILE A 24 -10.18 -13.92 9.58
C ILE A 24 -10.55 -12.49 9.93
N SER A 25 -10.09 -12.01 11.09
CA SER A 25 -10.29 -10.62 11.46
C SER A 25 -9.15 -9.75 10.94
N LEU A 26 -9.52 -8.65 10.28
CA LEU A 26 -8.57 -7.64 9.80
C LEU A 26 -8.13 -6.70 10.92
N THR A 27 -8.80 -6.69 12.07
CA THR A 27 -8.45 -5.84 13.22
C THR A 27 -9.08 -6.38 14.51
N SER A 28 -8.73 -5.83 15.65
CA SER A 28 -9.46 -6.03 16.92
C SER A 28 -10.07 -4.73 17.45
N GLU A 29 -9.92 -3.62 16.71
CA GLU A 29 -10.35 -2.29 17.12
C GLU A 29 -11.71 -1.96 16.49
N PRO A 30 -12.77 -1.73 17.29
CA PRO A 30 -14.12 -1.47 16.76
C PRO A 30 -14.21 -0.24 15.84
N SER A 31 -13.34 0.76 16.05
CA SER A 31 -13.29 1.95 15.17
C SER A 31 -12.75 1.62 13.78
N ILE A 32 -11.76 0.71 13.69
CA ILE A 32 -11.21 0.25 12.42
C ILE A 32 -12.21 -0.69 11.72
N GLU A 33 -12.98 -1.48 12.47
CA GLU A 33 -14.07 -2.30 11.92
C GLU A 33 -15.14 -1.43 11.23
N ARG A 34 -15.63 -0.38 11.91
CA ARG A 34 -16.57 0.57 11.30
C ARG A 34 -15.97 1.27 10.07
N ALA A 35 -14.68 1.59 10.10
CA ALA A 35 -13.99 2.13 8.94
C ALA A 35 -14.00 1.14 7.76
N PHE A 36 -13.79 -0.16 8.00
CA PHE A 36 -13.94 -1.20 6.98
C PHE A 36 -15.37 -1.38 6.48
N ASP A 37 -16.37 -1.23 7.35
CA ASP A 37 -17.77 -1.25 6.93
C ASP A 37 -18.07 -0.13 5.93
N ILE A 38 -17.61 1.10 6.22
CA ILE A 38 -17.70 2.25 5.30
C ILE A 38 -17.01 1.94 3.97
N ILE A 39 -15.77 1.43 4.01
CA ILE A 39 -15.02 1.05 2.80
C ILE A 39 -15.81 0.00 2.01
N SER A 40 -16.34 -1.02 2.66
CA SER A 40 -17.08 -2.12 2.04
C SER A 40 -18.40 -1.71 1.40
N GLY A 41 -18.99 -0.60 1.87
CA GLY A 41 -20.20 0.01 1.31
C GLY A 41 -20.01 0.63 -0.07
N THR A 42 -18.77 0.85 -0.50
CA THR A 42 -18.43 1.44 -1.80
C THR A 42 -18.11 0.38 -2.87
N SER A 43 -18.23 0.77 -4.13
CA SER A 43 -18.02 -0.16 -5.25
C SER A 43 -16.58 -0.65 -5.33
N GLN A 44 -15.62 0.27 -5.15
CA GLN A 44 -14.19 -0.01 -5.20
C GLN A 44 -13.68 -0.59 -3.87
N GLY A 45 -14.14 -0.04 -2.74
CA GLY A 45 -13.72 -0.50 -1.42
C GLY A 45 -14.17 -1.92 -1.12
N LYS A 46 -15.34 -2.36 -1.60
CA LYS A 46 -15.78 -3.77 -1.50
C LYS A 46 -14.78 -4.75 -2.13
N GLN A 47 -14.20 -4.40 -3.28
CA GLN A 47 -13.21 -5.25 -3.94
C GLN A 47 -11.91 -5.30 -3.14
N LEU A 48 -11.49 -4.16 -2.58
CA LEU A 48 -10.31 -4.06 -1.71
C LEU A 48 -10.49 -4.88 -0.43
N VAL A 49 -11.60 -4.74 0.27
CA VAL A 49 -11.89 -5.52 1.49
C VAL A 49 -11.92 -7.02 1.20
N LYS A 50 -12.55 -7.44 0.10
CA LYS A 50 -12.52 -8.85 -0.35
C LYS A 50 -11.10 -9.34 -0.64
N TYR A 51 -10.23 -8.48 -1.15
CA TYR A 51 -8.81 -8.79 -1.36
C TYR A 51 -8.10 -9.01 -0.01
N LEU A 52 -8.31 -8.13 0.98
CA LEU A 52 -7.71 -8.24 2.31
C LEU A 52 -8.11 -9.53 3.02
N TYR A 53 -9.36 -9.99 2.89
CA TYR A 53 -9.75 -11.29 3.47
C TYR A 53 -9.06 -12.50 2.83
N LYS A 54 -8.62 -12.38 1.57
CA LYS A 54 -7.82 -13.42 0.88
C LYS A 54 -6.33 -13.31 1.19
N HIS A 55 -5.87 -12.09 1.50
CA HIS A 55 -4.49 -11.76 1.81
C HIS A 55 -4.46 -11.02 3.16
N PRO A 56 -4.63 -11.76 4.27
CA PRO A 56 -4.89 -11.13 5.57
C PRO A 56 -3.70 -10.33 6.06
N VAL A 57 -4.00 -9.08 6.43
CA VAL A 57 -3.10 -8.17 7.13
C VAL A 57 -3.91 -7.51 8.25
N ARG A 58 -3.31 -7.40 9.43
CA ARG A 58 -3.98 -6.84 10.61
C ARG A 58 -3.72 -5.35 10.70
N PHE A 59 -4.78 -4.59 10.96
CA PHE A 59 -4.76 -3.15 11.16
C PHE A 59 -4.86 -2.84 12.65
N GLU A 60 -3.91 -2.06 13.15
CA GLU A 60 -3.81 -1.63 14.54
C GLU A 60 -3.47 -0.13 14.58
N PHE A 61 -3.71 0.54 15.70
CA PHE A 61 -3.22 1.91 15.86
C PHE A 61 -1.73 1.91 16.19
N SER A 62 -1.01 2.91 15.67
CA SER A 62 0.37 3.14 16.05
C SER A 62 0.44 3.79 17.43
N ASN A 63 1.37 3.32 18.26
CA ASN A 63 1.71 3.94 19.54
C ASN A 63 2.87 4.94 19.41
N THR A 64 3.35 5.19 18.19
CA THR A 64 4.47 6.08 17.92
C THR A 64 3.99 7.34 17.21
N PRO A 65 4.62 8.50 17.46
CA PRO A 65 4.25 9.73 16.80
C PRO A 65 4.37 9.61 15.27
N GLY A 66 3.56 10.39 14.56
CA GLY A 66 3.57 10.50 13.11
C GLY A 66 2.20 10.30 12.49
N MET A 67 1.91 11.08 11.45
CA MET A 67 0.60 11.14 10.78
C MET A 67 0.47 10.19 9.58
N CYS A 68 1.48 9.35 9.36
CA CYS A 68 1.55 8.41 8.26
C CYS A 68 1.27 6.99 8.73
N HIS A 69 0.72 6.18 7.82
CA HIS A 69 0.65 4.75 8.03
C HIS A 69 2.05 4.15 8.13
N LYS A 70 2.24 3.16 9.01
CA LYS A 70 3.50 2.42 9.15
C LYS A 70 3.29 0.96 8.78
N PHE A 71 4.16 0.43 7.94
CA PHE A 71 4.01 -0.92 7.41
C PHE A 71 4.99 -1.88 8.07
N ALA A 72 4.46 -2.84 8.83
CA ALA A 72 5.22 -3.96 9.38
C ALA A 72 4.83 -5.26 8.64
N LEU A 73 5.03 -5.27 7.32
CA LEU A 73 4.51 -6.31 6.41
C LEU A 73 5.06 -7.70 6.72
N LYS A 74 6.31 -7.81 7.19
CA LYS A 74 6.89 -9.08 7.65
C LYS A 74 6.10 -9.69 8.83
N LYS A 75 5.46 -8.87 9.65
CA LYS A 75 4.59 -9.28 10.77
C LYS A 75 3.12 -9.36 10.38
N GLY A 76 2.78 -9.05 9.12
CA GLY A 76 1.39 -8.95 8.66
C GLY A 76 0.61 -7.83 9.35
N LEU A 77 1.27 -6.71 9.65
CA LEU A 77 0.67 -5.57 10.38
C LEU A 77 0.78 -4.26 9.60
N ILE A 78 -0.29 -3.47 9.67
CA ILE A 78 -0.36 -2.09 9.19
C ILE A 78 -0.82 -1.23 10.37
N PHE A 79 -0.03 -0.21 10.69
CA PHE A 79 -0.34 0.73 11.76
C PHE A 79 -0.95 2.00 11.19
N LEU A 80 -2.11 2.37 11.72
CA LEU A 80 -2.80 3.63 11.41
C LEU A 80 -2.48 4.68 12.49
N PRO A 81 -2.39 5.97 12.14
CA PRO A 81 -2.23 7.04 13.13
C PRO A 81 -3.41 7.07 14.13
N LEU A 82 -3.12 7.22 15.41
CA LEU A 82 -4.14 7.26 16.47
C LEU A 82 -5.02 8.52 16.36
N GLU A 83 -4.45 9.60 15.85
CA GLU A 83 -5.06 10.91 15.66
C GLU A 83 -6.24 10.88 14.68
N MET A 84 -6.36 9.83 13.86
CA MET A 84 -7.47 9.63 12.94
C MET A 84 -8.69 8.94 13.58
N LYS A 85 -8.55 8.43 14.82
CA LYS A 85 -9.60 7.67 15.53
C LYS A 85 -10.88 8.47 15.80
N SER A 86 -10.81 9.80 15.85
CA SER A 86 -11.96 10.65 16.17
C SER A 86 -12.98 10.82 15.03
N SER A 87 -12.67 10.38 13.81
CA SER A 87 -13.57 10.46 12.66
C SER A 87 -13.56 9.17 11.85
N ASP A 88 -14.65 8.40 11.91
CA ASP A 88 -14.79 7.12 11.21
C ASP A 88 -14.58 7.27 9.68
N LEU A 89 -15.00 8.40 9.07
CA LEU A 89 -14.80 8.67 7.65
C LEU A 89 -13.33 8.94 7.31
N VAL A 90 -12.64 9.77 8.10
CA VAL A 90 -11.22 10.06 7.89
C VAL A 90 -10.40 8.79 8.12
N LEU A 91 -10.73 8.01 9.14
CA LEU A 91 -10.13 6.71 9.41
C LEU A 91 -10.36 5.74 8.25
N ALA A 92 -11.57 5.69 7.68
CA ALA A 92 -11.87 4.88 6.50
C ALA A 92 -11.01 5.28 5.30
N LEU A 93 -10.83 6.58 5.04
CA LEU A 93 -9.96 7.05 3.96
C LEU A 93 -8.49 6.68 4.20
N ALA A 94 -8.00 6.80 5.43
CA ALA A 94 -6.63 6.43 5.78
C ALA A 94 -6.40 4.92 5.68
N ALA A 95 -7.30 4.11 6.25
CA ALA A 95 -7.25 2.66 6.18
C ALA A 95 -7.33 2.18 4.73
N ALA A 96 -8.18 2.79 3.91
CA ALA A 96 -8.29 2.51 2.48
C ALA A 96 -7.00 2.78 1.71
N ARG A 97 -6.34 3.92 1.97
CA ARG A 97 -5.04 4.24 1.35
C ARG A 97 -3.98 3.20 1.71
N ALA A 98 -3.84 2.89 3.00
CA ALA A 98 -2.86 1.91 3.47
C ALA A 98 -3.14 0.49 2.96
N ALA A 99 -4.42 0.08 2.94
CA ALA A 99 -4.86 -1.19 2.36
C ALA A 99 -4.58 -1.28 0.86
N TYR A 100 -4.77 -0.19 0.12
CA TYR A 100 -4.50 -0.16 -1.32
C TYR A 100 -3.00 -0.25 -1.63
N ILE A 101 -2.16 0.44 -0.85
CA ILE A 101 -0.70 0.29 -0.93
C ILE A 101 -0.30 -1.15 -0.66
N TYR A 102 -0.83 -1.77 0.40
CA TYR A 102 -0.56 -3.17 0.70
C TYR A 102 -0.96 -4.10 -0.45
N ARG A 103 -2.12 -3.87 -1.07
CA ARG A 103 -2.56 -4.63 -2.24
C ARG A 103 -1.58 -4.49 -3.41
N LEU A 104 -1.11 -3.28 -3.70
CA LEU A 104 -0.12 -3.07 -4.77
C LEU A 104 1.20 -3.77 -4.45
N TYR A 105 1.66 -3.66 -3.21
CA TYR A 105 2.87 -4.32 -2.72
C TYR A 105 2.79 -5.84 -2.90
N THR A 106 1.67 -6.46 -2.50
CA THR A 106 1.48 -7.91 -2.60
C THR A 106 1.25 -8.40 -4.04
N GLU A 107 0.56 -7.63 -4.88
CA GLU A 107 0.34 -7.98 -6.30
C GLU A 107 1.63 -7.86 -7.13
N THR A 108 2.50 -6.91 -6.78
CA THR A 108 3.70 -6.60 -7.57
C THR A 108 4.92 -7.38 -7.09
N GLY A 109 4.97 -7.75 -5.81
CA GLY A 109 6.11 -8.45 -5.23
C GLY A 109 7.35 -7.56 -5.06
N LEU A 110 7.16 -6.24 -5.04
CA LEU A 110 8.25 -5.31 -4.74
C LEU A 110 8.81 -5.59 -3.33
N GLY A 111 10.13 -5.48 -3.19
CA GLY A 111 10.80 -5.77 -1.92
C GLY A 111 10.54 -4.71 -0.83
N GLU A 112 10.02 -3.55 -1.22
CA GLU A 112 9.74 -2.37 -0.40
C GLU A 112 8.60 -1.58 -1.04
N ILE A 113 7.93 -0.74 -0.23
CA ILE A 113 6.92 0.19 -0.74
C ILE A 113 7.63 1.34 -1.46
N ILE A 114 7.09 1.75 -2.61
CA ILE A 114 7.67 2.80 -3.46
C ILE A 114 6.73 4.00 -3.63
N SER A 115 7.27 5.12 -4.10
CA SER A 115 6.53 6.37 -4.27
C SER A 115 5.30 6.22 -5.18
N GLU A 116 5.40 5.41 -6.22
CA GLU A 116 4.34 5.20 -7.19
C GLU A 116 3.13 4.45 -6.61
N GLU A 117 3.32 3.66 -5.55
CA GLU A 117 2.20 3.04 -4.83
C GLU A 117 1.41 4.07 -4.02
N GLU A 118 2.10 5.03 -3.40
CA GLU A 118 1.48 6.18 -2.73
C GLU A 118 0.69 7.06 -3.70
N GLU A 119 1.22 7.28 -4.91
CA GLU A 119 0.53 8.03 -5.97
C GLU A 119 -0.80 7.39 -6.34
N LEU A 120 -0.79 6.09 -6.64
CA LEU A 120 -2.03 5.37 -7.00
C LEU A 120 -2.99 5.26 -5.81
N ALA A 121 -2.46 5.11 -4.60
CA ALA A 121 -3.27 5.05 -3.39
C ALA A 121 -3.91 6.39 -3.05
N ALA A 122 -3.26 7.53 -3.34
CA ALA A 122 -3.87 8.86 -3.21
C ALA A 122 -5.05 9.03 -4.16
N LEU A 123 -4.93 8.58 -5.42
CA LEU A 123 -6.06 8.57 -6.37
C LEU A 123 -7.20 7.66 -5.89
N PHE A 124 -6.88 6.48 -5.38
CA PHE A 124 -7.87 5.57 -4.81
C PHE A 124 -8.59 6.19 -3.60
N GLN A 125 -7.84 6.78 -2.67
CA GLN A 125 -8.37 7.47 -1.50
C GLN A 125 -9.32 8.60 -1.91
N ALA A 126 -8.96 9.39 -2.92
CA ALA A 126 -9.79 10.50 -3.40
C ALA A 126 -11.06 10.03 -4.11
N ARG A 127 -11.00 8.94 -4.89
CA ARG A 127 -12.21 8.32 -5.46
C ARG A 127 -13.14 7.77 -4.38
N LEU A 128 -12.57 7.12 -3.37
CA LEU A 128 -13.34 6.60 -2.26
C LEU A 128 -14.03 7.73 -1.48
N ALA A 129 -13.34 8.84 -1.24
CA ALA A 129 -13.89 10.04 -0.61
C ALA A 129 -15.14 10.57 -1.33
N LEU A 130 -15.14 10.54 -2.68
CA LEU A 130 -16.31 10.89 -3.49
C LEU A 130 -17.43 9.85 -3.36
N GLU A 131 -17.11 8.55 -3.37
CA GLU A 131 -18.12 7.49 -3.24
C GLU A 131 -18.82 7.50 -1.87
N VAL A 132 -18.12 7.88 -0.80
CA VAL A 132 -18.71 8.01 0.55
C VAL A 132 -19.31 9.41 0.82
N ASN A 133 -19.26 10.32 -0.15
CA ASN A 133 -19.74 11.71 -0.05
C ASN A 133 -19.18 12.47 1.17
N VAL A 134 -17.85 12.47 1.37
CA VAL A 134 -17.26 13.28 2.44
C VAL A 134 -17.54 14.77 2.24
N VAL A 135 -17.77 15.48 3.35
CA VAL A 135 -17.99 16.95 3.36
C VAL A 135 -16.90 17.66 4.17
N GLU A 136 -16.77 18.98 4.02
CA GLU A 136 -15.67 19.74 4.68
C GLU A 136 -15.70 19.56 6.20
N LYS A 137 -16.89 19.47 6.78
CA LYS A 137 -17.12 19.28 8.22
C LYS A 137 -16.54 17.97 8.76
N ASP A 138 -16.41 16.92 7.94
CA ASP A 138 -15.88 15.63 8.39
C ASP A 138 -14.38 15.68 8.65
N PHE A 139 -13.67 16.58 7.96
CA PHE A 139 -12.24 16.83 8.18
C PHE A 139 -11.98 17.70 9.41
N LYS A 140 -12.95 18.47 9.90
CA LYS A 140 -12.78 19.30 11.13
C LYS A 140 -12.79 18.48 12.42
N LYS A 141 -13.17 17.20 12.36
CA LYS A 141 -13.34 16.31 13.53
C LYS A 141 -12.06 15.60 13.96
N ALA A 142 -11.02 15.58 13.10
CA ALA A 142 -9.78 14.87 13.39
C ALA A 142 -8.58 15.78 13.14
N ASP A 143 -7.73 15.92 14.14
CA ASP A 143 -6.54 16.79 14.10
C ASP A 143 -5.58 16.37 12.96
N ALA A 144 -5.59 15.09 12.58
CA ALA A 144 -4.82 14.54 11.48
C ALA A 144 -5.46 14.58 10.10
N ALA A 145 -6.67 15.13 9.98
CA ALA A 145 -7.40 15.10 8.72
C ALA A 145 -6.89 16.13 7.71
N ALA A 146 -6.08 17.11 8.13
CA ALA A 146 -5.61 18.20 7.28
C ALA A 146 -4.86 17.71 6.02
N ALA A 147 -3.98 16.72 6.16
CA ALA A 147 -3.25 16.14 5.04
C ALA A 147 -4.18 15.43 4.05
N ILE A 148 -5.10 14.59 4.56
CA ILE A 148 -6.08 13.87 3.73
C ILE A 148 -7.02 14.87 3.03
N ARG A 149 -7.41 15.95 3.73
CA ARG A 149 -8.19 17.05 3.16
C ARG A 149 -7.43 17.71 2.03
N SER A 150 -6.16 18.06 2.24
CA SER A 150 -5.30 18.70 1.24
C SER A 150 -5.13 17.82 -0.01
N ASP A 151 -4.86 16.53 0.17
CA ASP A 151 -4.78 15.56 -0.93
C ASP A 151 -6.09 15.46 -1.71
N PHE A 152 -7.22 15.42 -0.99
CA PHE A 152 -8.54 15.37 -1.59
C PHE A 152 -8.87 16.65 -2.36
N CYS A 153 -8.63 17.82 -1.77
CA CYS A 153 -8.76 19.14 -2.39
C CYS A 153 -7.95 19.20 -3.70
N THR A 154 -6.68 18.79 -3.63
CA THR A 154 -5.76 18.75 -4.77
C THR A 154 -6.35 17.90 -5.90
N TYR A 155 -6.90 16.73 -5.59
CA TYR A 155 -7.51 15.86 -6.58
C TYR A 155 -8.78 16.45 -7.20
N ILE A 156 -9.71 17.01 -6.42
CA ILE A 156 -10.98 17.52 -6.95
C ILE A 156 -10.78 18.81 -7.73
N MET A 157 -9.94 19.74 -7.25
CA MET A 157 -9.76 21.06 -7.87
C MET A 157 -8.94 20.95 -9.16
N GLU A 158 -7.88 20.14 -9.17
CA GLU A 158 -6.94 20.05 -10.27
C GLU A 158 -7.18 18.81 -11.15
N SER A 159 -6.18 17.92 -11.21
CA SER A 159 -6.15 16.73 -12.05
C SER A 159 -5.51 15.56 -11.32
N SER A 160 -5.74 14.33 -11.81
CA SER A 160 -5.08 13.12 -11.31
C SER A 160 -3.55 13.28 -11.30
N LYS A 161 -2.98 13.85 -12.36
CA LYS A 161 -1.54 14.06 -12.48
C LYS A 161 -0.98 14.97 -11.39
N TYR A 162 -1.71 16.03 -11.05
CA TYR A 162 -1.30 16.95 -10.00
C TYR A 162 -1.40 16.31 -8.61
N ALA A 163 -2.49 15.57 -8.33
CA ALA A 163 -2.63 14.81 -7.09
C ALA A 163 -1.53 13.74 -6.93
N MET A 164 -1.20 13.01 -8.00
CA MET A 164 -0.09 12.07 -7.99
C MET A 164 1.25 12.79 -7.74
N ALA A 165 1.51 13.92 -8.42
CA ALA A 165 2.74 14.68 -8.21
C ALA A 165 2.89 15.18 -6.76
N GLN A 166 1.79 15.58 -6.12
CA GLN A 166 1.78 15.96 -4.71
C GLN A 166 2.07 14.75 -3.80
N ALA A 167 1.38 13.62 -4.00
CA ALA A 167 1.64 12.39 -3.26
C ALA A 167 3.09 11.91 -3.41
N ARG A 168 3.66 12.00 -4.62
CA ARG A 168 5.08 11.73 -4.89
C ARG A 168 5.98 12.67 -4.11
N ARG A 169 5.72 13.98 -4.14
CA ARG A 169 6.52 14.97 -3.40
C ARG A 169 6.55 14.63 -1.92
N GLU A 170 5.41 14.29 -1.35
CA GLU A 170 5.31 13.89 0.06
C GLU A 170 6.06 12.59 0.35
N ALA A 171 5.97 11.57 -0.51
CA ALA A 171 6.69 10.31 -0.40
C ALA A 171 8.22 10.47 -0.48
N LEU A 172 8.70 11.48 -1.21
CA LEU A 172 10.12 11.79 -1.40
C LEU A 172 10.66 12.83 -0.42
N THR A 173 9.79 13.45 0.38
CA THR A 173 10.21 14.41 1.41
C THR A 173 10.70 13.65 2.64
N ARG A 174 11.89 14.02 3.14
CA ARG A 174 12.50 13.38 4.31
C ARG A 174 11.57 13.48 5.51
N ASN A 175 11.15 12.34 6.04
CA ASN A 175 10.37 12.22 7.25
C ASN A 175 10.71 10.88 7.91
N GLU A 176 11.40 10.94 9.05
CA GLU A 176 11.92 9.76 9.75
C GLU A 176 10.80 8.91 10.35
N ASP A 177 9.73 9.54 10.83
CA ASP A 177 8.55 8.82 11.38
C ASP A 177 7.84 7.98 10.32
N CYS A 178 7.98 8.37 9.04
CA CYS A 178 7.33 7.75 7.89
C CYS A 178 8.25 6.89 7.03
N GLN A 179 9.50 6.65 7.46
CA GLN A 179 10.51 5.91 6.68
C GLN A 179 10.73 6.50 5.27
N ARG A 180 10.67 7.83 5.15
CA ARG A 180 10.84 8.56 3.89
C ARG A 180 12.25 9.17 3.79
N PRO A 181 12.83 9.30 2.59
CA PRO A 181 12.21 9.13 1.27
C PRO A 181 12.02 7.67 0.84
N LEU A 182 10.93 7.41 0.12
CA LEU A 182 10.68 6.10 -0.51
C LEU A 182 11.55 5.91 -1.78
N GLU A 183 11.73 4.65 -2.18
CA GLU A 183 12.28 4.35 -3.52
C GLU A 183 11.31 4.79 -4.63
N THR A 184 11.85 4.93 -5.84
CA THR A 184 11.06 5.18 -7.05
C THR A 184 11.24 4.06 -8.07
N LEU A 185 10.34 3.93 -9.04
CA LEU A 185 10.56 3.05 -10.18
C LEU A 185 11.81 3.43 -10.97
N GLU A 186 12.13 4.72 -11.05
CA GLU A 186 13.32 5.17 -11.75
C GLU A 186 14.59 4.68 -11.05
N ASN A 187 14.64 4.73 -9.72
CA ASN A 187 15.73 4.14 -8.94
C ASN A 187 15.85 2.63 -9.20
N GLN A 188 14.72 1.91 -9.25
CA GLN A 188 14.69 0.49 -9.58
C GLN A 188 15.21 0.21 -10.99
N ARG A 189 14.84 1.04 -11.98
CA ARG A 189 15.35 0.93 -13.36
C ARG A 189 16.85 1.12 -13.42
N ILE A 190 17.36 2.19 -12.82
CA ILE A 190 18.80 2.48 -12.74
C ILE A 190 19.53 1.32 -12.05
N TRP A 191 18.96 0.77 -10.99
CA TRP A 191 19.55 -0.35 -10.26
C TRP A 191 19.56 -1.65 -11.10
N LEU A 192 18.48 -1.97 -11.81
CA LEU A 192 18.43 -3.09 -12.75
C LEU A 192 19.46 -2.97 -13.87
N GLU A 193 19.69 -1.77 -14.40
CA GLU A 193 20.73 -1.52 -15.39
C GLU A 193 22.13 -1.73 -14.81
N LYS A 194 22.37 -1.30 -13.56
CA LYS A 194 23.64 -1.54 -12.88
C LYS A 194 23.87 -3.04 -12.63
N ILE A 195 22.84 -3.81 -12.29
CA ILE A 195 22.94 -5.27 -12.18
C ILE A 195 23.33 -5.90 -13.49
N ARG A 196 22.64 -5.52 -14.57
CA ARG A 196 22.95 -6.07 -15.89
C ARG A 196 24.41 -5.84 -16.25
N LYS A 197 24.94 -4.65 -15.96
CA LYS A 197 26.35 -4.31 -16.18
C LYS A 197 27.29 -5.02 -15.20
N SER A 198 26.85 -5.34 -13.99
CA SER A 198 27.69 -5.97 -12.97
C SER A 198 27.87 -7.46 -13.16
N MET A 199 26.91 -8.11 -13.84
CA MET A 199 27.02 -9.51 -14.26
C MET A 199 28.21 -9.75 -15.22
N ASP A 200 28.63 -8.72 -15.98
CA ASP A 200 29.75 -8.80 -16.91
C ASP A 200 31.10 -8.37 -16.29
N ASN A 201 31.10 -7.71 -15.13
CA ASN A 201 32.27 -7.00 -14.56
C ASN A 201 32.68 -7.50 -13.15
N ASP A 202 32.26 -8.70 -12.74
CA ASP A 202 32.59 -9.35 -11.46
C ASP A 202 32.29 -8.54 -10.17
N ASN A 203 31.54 -7.44 -10.26
CA ASN A 203 31.21 -6.57 -9.11
C ASN A 203 29.76 -6.75 -8.60
N PHE A 204 29.08 -7.81 -9.03
CA PHE A 204 27.70 -8.12 -8.66
C PHE A 204 27.48 -8.22 -7.14
N HIS A 205 28.39 -8.87 -6.41
CA HIS A 205 28.28 -9.04 -4.95
C HIS A 205 28.34 -7.71 -4.22
N GLN A 206 29.27 -6.82 -4.61
CA GLN A 206 29.38 -5.49 -4.02
C GLN A 206 28.11 -4.66 -4.25
N LEU A 207 27.53 -4.75 -5.45
CA LEU A 207 26.30 -4.05 -5.78
C LEU A 207 25.11 -4.52 -4.93
N LEU A 208 24.99 -5.83 -4.65
CA LEU A 208 23.96 -6.36 -3.74
C LEU A 208 24.18 -5.90 -2.30
N TYR A 209 25.42 -5.93 -1.82
CA TYR A 209 25.78 -5.41 -0.51
C TYR A 209 25.42 -3.93 -0.37
N ASP A 210 25.81 -3.09 -1.33
CA ASP A 210 25.54 -1.65 -1.30
C ASP A 210 24.04 -1.36 -1.27
N ARG A 211 23.23 -2.13 -2.01
CA ARG A 211 21.76 -2.05 -1.93
C ARG A 211 21.27 -2.35 -0.53
N ASP A 212 21.65 -3.49 0.04
CA ASP A 212 21.16 -3.89 1.36
C ASP A 212 21.60 -2.87 2.42
N MET A 213 22.80 -2.29 2.30
CA MET A 213 23.25 -1.20 3.16
C MET A 213 22.46 0.10 2.98
N GLN A 214 21.98 0.42 1.77
CA GLN A 214 21.06 1.54 1.57
C GLN A 214 19.70 1.30 2.25
N ARG A 215 19.22 0.05 2.25
CA ARG A 215 17.99 -0.34 2.98
C ARG A 215 18.18 -0.23 4.49
N VAL A 216 19.35 -0.63 4.99
CA VAL A 216 19.73 -0.45 6.40
C VAL A 216 19.73 1.03 6.79
N ARG A 217 20.35 1.90 5.97
CA ARG A 217 20.38 3.35 6.22
C ARG A 217 18.98 3.98 6.26
N ARG A 218 18.01 3.43 5.52
CA ARG A 218 16.61 3.87 5.51
C ARG A 218 15.75 3.20 6.59
N GLY A 219 16.30 2.24 7.33
CA GLY A 219 15.60 1.52 8.39
C GLY A 219 14.64 0.43 7.91
N SER A 220 14.61 0.11 6.61
CA SER A 220 13.72 -0.91 6.04
C SER A 220 14.29 -2.34 6.16
N MET A 221 15.56 -2.47 6.54
CA MET A 221 16.24 -3.75 6.79
C MET A 221 17.18 -3.63 8.01
N PRO A 222 17.21 -4.61 8.93
CA PRO A 222 18.21 -4.63 9.99
C PRO A 222 19.60 -5.02 9.44
N ILE A 223 20.67 -4.47 10.02
CA ILE A 223 22.05 -4.75 9.57
C ILE A 223 22.40 -6.25 9.60
N SER A 224 21.86 -6.99 10.56
CA SER A 224 22.05 -8.45 10.66
C SER A 224 21.49 -9.21 9.46
N GLU A 225 20.38 -8.75 8.88
CA GLU A 225 19.80 -9.34 7.67
C GLU A 225 20.64 -9.01 6.44
N ALA A 226 21.13 -7.77 6.33
CA ALA A 226 22.04 -7.37 5.26
C ALA A 226 23.34 -8.22 5.27
N MET A 227 23.95 -8.40 6.44
CA MET A 227 25.16 -9.23 6.56
C MET A 227 24.87 -10.71 6.26
N LYS A 228 23.72 -11.22 6.67
CA LYS A 228 23.30 -12.60 6.36
C LYS A 228 23.09 -12.80 4.86
N ASN A 229 22.49 -11.82 4.17
CA ASN A 229 22.31 -11.86 2.73
C ASN A 229 23.66 -11.86 2.01
N ASP A 230 24.57 -10.95 2.37
CA ASP A 230 25.91 -10.87 1.78
C ASP A 230 26.69 -12.18 1.96
N ALA A 231 26.74 -12.73 3.19
CA ALA A 231 27.39 -14.00 3.48
C ALA A 231 26.82 -15.16 2.65
N ARG A 232 25.49 -15.23 2.51
CA ARG A 232 24.83 -16.27 1.71
C ARG A 232 25.23 -16.20 0.24
N VAL A 233 25.28 -15.01 -0.34
CA VAL A 233 25.61 -14.84 -1.76
C VAL A 233 27.10 -15.11 -1.99
N ARG A 234 27.99 -14.69 -1.09
CA ARG A 234 29.44 -14.94 -1.18
C ARG A 234 29.81 -16.42 -0.99
N ALA A 235 28.99 -17.17 -0.26
CA ALA A 235 29.20 -18.59 -0.03
C ALA A 235 28.78 -19.49 -1.21
N LEU A 236 28.18 -18.93 -2.26
CA LEU A 236 27.74 -19.70 -3.43
C LEU A 236 28.95 -20.22 -4.24
N PRO A 237 28.95 -21.50 -4.64
CA PRO A 237 29.87 -22.01 -5.64
C PRO A 237 29.78 -21.21 -6.95
N VAL A 238 30.89 -21.10 -7.68
CA VAL A 238 30.99 -20.30 -8.92
C VAL A 238 29.85 -20.57 -9.91
N TYR A 239 29.52 -21.85 -10.15
CA TYR A 239 28.42 -22.21 -11.06
C TYR A 239 27.05 -21.71 -10.55
N GLU A 240 26.81 -21.79 -9.25
CA GLU A 240 25.57 -21.31 -8.64
C GLU A 240 25.48 -19.78 -8.65
N THR A 241 26.61 -19.08 -8.54
CA THR A 241 26.67 -17.61 -8.64
C THR A 241 26.12 -17.11 -9.97
N TYR A 242 26.54 -17.68 -11.11
CA TYR A 242 26.03 -17.27 -12.42
C TYR A 242 24.53 -17.54 -12.56
N ARG A 243 24.06 -18.70 -12.08
CA ARG A 243 22.62 -19.03 -12.09
C ARG A 243 21.83 -18.08 -11.21
N TYR A 244 22.34 -17.77 -10.03
CA TYR A 244 21.72 -16.84 -9.09
C TYR A 244 21.62 -15.43 -9.69
N GLN A 245 22.71 -14.90 -10.26
CA GLN A 245 22.75 -13.59 -10.93
C GLN A 245 21.66 -13.45 -11.99
N ARG A 246 21.57 -14.43 -12.90
CA ARG A 246 20.59 -14.42 -13.99
C ARG A 246 19.16 -14.52 -13.47
N THR A 247 18.90 -15.48 -12.58
CA THR A 247 17.57 -15.70 -11.99
C THR A 247 17.12 -14.44 -11.25
N PHE A 248 18.01 -13.87 -10.44
CA PHE A 248 17.74 -12.65 -9.69
C PHE A 248 17.42 -11.47 -10.63
N TYR A 249 18.21 -11.25 -11.68
CA TYR A 249 17.93 -10.20 -12.65
C TYR A 249 16.58 -10.41 -13.36
N ASP A 250 16.32 -11.63 -13.84
CA ASP A 250 15.08 -11.96 -14.55
C ASP A 250 13.84 -11.77 -13.66
N ASP A 251 13.91 -12.20 -12.40
CA ASP A 251 12.85 -12.01 -11.40
C ASP A 251 12.59 -10.51 -11.12
N GLN A 252 13.65 -9.74 -10.85
CA GLN A 252 13.51 -8.30 -10.57
C GLN A 252 13.00 -7.53 -11.80
N LYS A 253 13.43 -7.91 -13.01
CA LYS A 253 12.93 -7.35 -14.27
C LYS A 253 11.45 -7.68 -14.50
N ALA A 254 11.03 -8.89 -14.17
CA ALA A 254 9.62 -9.30 -14.27
C ALA A 254 8.74 -8.47 -13.31
N ILE A 255 9.17 -8.32 -12.05
CA ILE A 255 8.51 -7.46 -11.05
C ILE A 255 8.39 -6.02 -11.55
N PHE A 256 9.50 -5.42 -12.00
CA PHE A 256 9.52 -4.05 -12.54
C PHE A 256 8.55 -3.88 -13.71
N SER A 257 8.56 -4.83 -14.65
CA SER A 257 7.69 -4.79 -15.83
C SER A 257 6.21 -4.97 -15.47
N ALA A 258 5.91 -5.82 -14.49
CA ALA A 258 4.55 -6.03 -13.97
C ALA A 258 4.02 -4.76 -13.30
N PHE A 259 4.83 -4.13 -12.43
CA PHE A 259 4.47 -2.88 -11.79
C PHE A 259 4.22 -1.78 -12.83
N GLY A 260 5.12 -1.58 -13.80
CA GLY A 260 4.96 -0.57 -14.84
C GLY A 260 3.69 -0.74 -15.70
N LYS A 261 3.14 -1.97 -15.80
CA LYS A 261 1.84 -2.21 -16.43
C LYS A 261 0.69 -1.84 -15.50
N ILE A 262 0.75 -2.25 -14.23
CA ILE A 262 -0.26 -1.92 -13.21
C ILE A 262 -0.37 -0.40 -13.06
N TYR A 263 0.75 0.29 -12.88
CA TYR A 263 0.80 1.74 -12.72
C TYR A 263 0.10 2.49 -13.86
N ARG A 264 0.46 2.17 -15.11
CA ARG A 264 -0.17 2.78 -16.30
C ARG A 264 -1.67 2.46 -16.39
N ARG A 265 -2.05 1.22 -16.10
CA ARG A 265 -3.45 0.79 -16.10
C ARG A 265 -4.26 1.59 -15.08
N GLU A 266 -3.83 1.63 -13.83
CA GLU A 266 -4.56 2.32 -12.76
C GLU A 266 -4.62 3.83 -12.99
N ALA A 267 -3.52 4.47 -13.42
CA ALA A 267 -3.53 5.90 -13.74
C ALA A 267 -4.51 6.23 -14.89
N SER A 268 -4.53 5.41 -15.96
CA SER A 268 -5.47 5.60 -17.07
C SER A 268 -6.93 5.31 -16.67
N ALA A 269 -7.13 4.34 -15.77
CA ALA A 269 -8.45 3.99 -15.25
C ALA A 269 -9.02 5.12 -14.39
N ASP A 270 -8.17 5.81 -13.61
CA ASP A 270 -8.56 6.99 -12.85
C ASP A 270 -8.98 8.15 -13.76
N GLU A 271 -8.19 8.47 -14.79
CA GLU A 271 -8.57 9.50 -15.78
C GLU A 271 -9.90 9.16 -16.50
N ALA A 272 -10.15 7.89 -16.80
CA ALA A 272 -11.42 7.42 -17.35
C ALA A 272 -12.56 7.50 -16.32
N TRP A 273 -12.28 7.20 -15.05
CA TRP A 273 -13.24 7.32 -13.96
C TRP A 273 -13.65 8.78 -13.75
N ARG A 274 -12.70 9.73 -13.75
CA ARG A 274 -12.98 11.17 -13.62
C ARG A 274 -13.90 11.68 -14.70
N ARG A 275 -13.68 11.27 -15.96
CA ARG A 275 -14.54 11.65 -17.08
C ARG A 275 -15.99 11.19 -16.91
N ARG A 276 -16.20 9.99 -16.35
CA ARG A 276 -17.53 9.43 -16.09
C ARG A 276 -18.21 10.02 -14.85
N ASN A 277 -17.44 10.54 -13.89
CA ASN A 277 -17.94 11.04 -12.60
C ASN A 277 -17.81 12.57 -12.48
N ARG A 278 -17.89 13.29 -13.61
CA ARG A 278 -17.69 14.74 -13.65
C ARG A 278 -18.66 15.49 -12.74
N GLU A 279 -19.92 15.10 -12.72
CA GLU A 279 -20.93 15.73 -11.85
C GLU A 279 -20.62 15.57 -10.36
N ALA A 280 -20.14 14.40 -9.93
CA ALA A 280 -19.76 14.18 -8.54
C ALA A 280 -18.54 15.04 -8.16
N LEU A 281 -17.57 15.19 -9.08
CA LEU A 281 -16.43 16.08 -8.91
C LEU A 281 -16.87 17.55 -8.82
N ASP A 282 -17.78 18.00 -9.68
CA ASP A 282 -18.26 19.38 -9.68
C ASP A 282 -19.08 19.70 -8.42
N ARG A 283 -19.88 18.76 -7.91
CA ARG A 283 -20.52 18.88 -6.58
C ARG A 283 -19.49 18.99 -5.46
N ALA A 284 -18.48 18.12 -5.46
CA ALA A 284 -17.42 18.16 -4.45
C ALA A 284 -16.64 19.48 -4.51
N ARG A 285 -16.32 20.00 -5.70
CA ARG A 285 -15.69 21.33 -5.85
C ARG A 285 -16.52 22.45 -5.22
N GLY A 286 -17.85 22.39 -5.35
CA GLY A 286 -18.75 23.34 -4.69
C GLY A 286 -18.66 23.27 -3.17
N GLU A 287 -18.76 22.06 -2.62
CA GLU A 287 -18.66 21.79 -1.16
C GLU A 287 -17.30 22.23 -0.59
N PHE A 288 -16.23 22.06 -1.37
CA PHE A 288 -14.86 22.33 -0.99
C PHE A 288 -14.31 23.61 -1.63
N SER A 289 -15.17 24.59 -1.91
CA SER A 289 -14.80 25.86 -2.54
C SER A 289 -13.79 26.68 -1.72
N THR A 290 -13.69 26.41 -0.42
CA THR A 290 -12.73 27.00 0.52
C THR A 290 -11.38 26.29 0.56
N CYS A 291 -11.17 25.24 -0.25
CA CYS A 291 -9.87 24.57 -0.34
C CYS A 291 -8.81 25.55 -0.85
N GLY A 292 -8.06 26.16 0.07
CA GLY A 292 -6.79 26.80 -0.23
C GLY A 292 -5.86 25.76 -0.84
N LEU A 293 -5.50 25.94 -2.11
CA LEU A 293 -4.50 25.09 -2.75
C LEU A 293 -3.17 25.27 -2.00
N PRO A 294 -2.50 24.19 -1.57
CA PRO A 294 -1.21 24.30 -0.90
C PRO A 294 -0.20 24.97 -1.85
N GLY A 295 0.17 26.20 -1.52
CA GLY A 295 1.04 27.06 -2.34
C GLY A 295 0.65 28.55 -2.39
N LEU A 296 -0.55 28.92 -1.92
CA LEU A 296 -1.00 30.33 -1.89
C LEU A 296 -1.07 30.95 -0.49
N GLU A 297 -0.85 30.18 0.58
CA GLU A 297 -0.89 30.68 1.97
C GLU A 297 0.48 31.09 2.52
N ALA A 298 1.45 31.36 1.62
CA ALA A 298 2.74 31.94 1.96
C ALA A 298 3.07 33.12 1.03
N GLN A 299 2.22 34.16 1.08
CA GLN A 299 2.57 35.56 0.76
C GLN A 299 1.90 36.48 1.77
#